data_AF-A0A7U3Y4Z9-F1
#
_entry.id   AF-A0A7U3Y4Z9-F1
#
_cell.length_a   1.000
_cell.length_b   1.000
_cell.length_c   1.000
_cell.angle_alpha   90.00
_cell.angle_beta   90.00
_cell.angle_gamma   90.00
#
_symmetry.space_group_name_H-M   'P 1'
#
loop_
_entity.id
_entity.type
_entity.pdbx_description
1 polymer ?
#
loop_
_entity_poly.entity_id
_entity_poly.type
_entity_poly.pdbx_seq_one_letter_code
_entity_poly.pdbx_strand_id
1 'polypeptide(L)'
;MNQKIKAILIDTFGWIASICIMFFFFTLWLYSYNGIESPLKEAWSLTISVLSALATLGAAIIAAKLFNDWREQEQYNQKSSQINKVIMNAEEFEKIINNMKLPLARYNGNIMKKGDFFNFLIESYSKIEDESSNIFNNLNHLSEIGNKGFSSEKLFTEFQEEYLKFRDKLEVVILSIETIEPLNKELYDLKYAMEDTKEIINSNLVRTLRAGLRKI
;
A
#
# COMPACT_ATOMS: atom_id res chain seq x y z
N MET A 1 15.54 -14.35 12.92
CA MET A 1 14.34 -15.09 13.37
C MET A 1 13.73 -14.36 14.55
N ASN A 2 12.49 -13.91 14.42
CA ASN A 2 11.77 -13.13 15.43
C ASN A 2 11.81 -13.89 16.78
N GLN A 3 12.16 -13.20 17.89
CA GLN A 3 12.29 -13.86 19.20
C GLN A 3 10.99 -14.55 19.62
N LYS A 4 9.84 -13.99 19.23
CA LYS A 4 8.52 -14.58 19.43
C LYS A 4 8.35 -15.94 18.74
N ILE A 5 8.83 -16.07 17.50
CA ILE A 5 8.76 -17.33 16.73
C ILE A 5 9.65 -18.39 17.40
N LYS A 6 10.83 -18.01 17.89
CA LYS A 6 11.71 -18.93 18.64
C LYS A 6 11.02 -19.43 19.91
N ALA A 7 10.38 -18.54 20.66
CA ALA A 7 9.66 -18.88 21.89
C ALA A 7 8.51 -19.84 21.60
N ILE A 8 7.68 -19.54 20.60
CA ILE A 8 6.55 -20.41 20.19
C ILE A 8 7.01 -21.81 19.82
N LEU A 9 8.11 -21.93 19.06
CA LEU A 9 8.68 -23.23 18.71
C LEU A 9 9.08 -24.01 19.96
N ILE A 10 9.89 -23.40 20.82
CA ILE A 10 10.39 -24.02 22.06
C ILE A 10 9.24 -24.42 22.97
N ASP A 11 8.26 -23.53 23.17
CA ASP A 11 7.10 -23.78 24.01
C ASP A 11 6.26 -24.93 23.47
N THR A 12 6.00 -24.97 22.15
CA THR A 12 5.20 -26.03 21.52
C THR A 12 5.88 -27.39 21.66
N PHE A 13 7.20 -27.47 21.41
CA PHE A 13 7.95 -28.72 21.62
C PHE A 13 7.98 -29.12 23.10
N GLY A 14 8.16 -28.17 24.01
CA GLY A 14 8.15 -28.41 25.46
C GLY A 14 6.83 -28.96 25.96
N TRP A 15 5.71 -28.38 25.52
CA TRP A 15 4.36 -28.86 25.85
C TRP A 15 4.10 -30.27 25.32
N ILE A 16 4.44 -30.55 24.06
CA ILE A 16 4.28 -31.88 23.46
C ILE A 16 5.11 -32.92 24.22
N ALA A 17 6.39 -32.62 24.49
CA ALA A 17 7.26 -33.53 25.22
C ALA A 17 6.74 -33.79 26.65
N SER A 18 6.28 -32.76 27.36
CA SER A 18 5.73 -32.89 28.70
C SER A 18 4.48 -33.77 28.72
N ILE A 19 3.53 -33.55 27.79
CA ILE A 19 2.31 -34.35 27.67
C ILE A 19 2.66 -35.81 27.34
N CYS A 20 3.59 -36.06 26.41
CA CYS A 20 4.02 -37.41 26.06
C CYS A 20 4.68 -38.15 27.22
N ILE A 21 5.52 -37.47 28.01
CA ILE A 21 6.15 -38.06 29.21
C ILE A 21 5.09 -38.43 30.24
N MET A 22 4.15 -37.52 30.53
CA MET A 22 3.06 -37.77 31.48
C MET A 22 2.16 -38.93 31.02
N PHE A 23 1.81 -38.95 29.73
CA PHE A 23 1.01 -40.01 29.12
C PHE A 23 1.70 -41.37 29.18
N PHE A 24 3.01 -41.42 28.90
CA PHE A 24 3.82 -42.64 28.98
C PHE A 24 3.81 -43.25 30.39
N PHE A 25 4.12 -42.45 31.41
CA PHE A 25 4.15 -42.96 32.79
C PHE A 25 2.76 -43.39 33.27
N PHE A 26 1.72 -42.65 32.89
CA PHE A 26 0.34 -43.02 33.21
C PHE A 26 -0.08 -44.36 32.58
N THR A 27 0.22 -44.56 31.29
CA THR A 27 -0.10 -45.81 30.58
C THR A 27 0.74 -46.98 31.04
N LEU A 28 2.04 -46.77 31.33
CA LEU A 28 2.91 -47.80 31.90
C LEU A 28 2.40 -48.28 33.26
N TRP A 29 1.99 -47.34 34.12
CA TRP A 29 1.42 -47.67 35.43
C TRP A 29 0.12 -48.47 35.29
N LEU A 30 -0.78 -48.02 34.42
CA LEU A 30 -2.08 -48.68 34.18
C LEU A 30 -1.92 -50.09 33.59
N TYR A 31 -1.02 -50.28 32.61
CA TYR A 31 -0.76 -51.59 32.00
C TYR A 31 -0.05 -52.54 32.95
N SER A 32 0.85 -52.03 33.79
CA SER A 32 1.50 -52.84 34.84
C SER A 32 0.50 -53.31 35.89
N TYR A 33 -0.44 -52.46 36.30
CA TYR A 33 -1.48 -52.82 37.28
C TYR A 33 -2.47 -53.85 36.74
N ASN A 34 -2.84 -53.76 35.46
CA ASN A 34 -3.82 -54.66 34.84
C ASN A 34 -3.21 -55.97 34.30
N GLY A 35 -1.91 -56.22 34.50
CA GLY A 35 -1.27 -57.48 34.11
C GLY A 35 -1.15 -57.72 32.60
N ILE A 36 -1.05 -56.64 31.80
CA ILE A 36 -0.81 -56.76 30.35
C ILE A 36 0.57 -57.39 30.09
N GLU A 37 0.66 -58.30 29.12
CA GLU A 37 1.94 -58.85 28.68
C GLU A 37 2.83 -57.75 28.09
N SER A 38 4.08 -57.63 28.56
CA SER A 38 5.06 -56.63 28.09
C SER A 38 4.58 -55.17 28.17
N PRO A 39 4.18 -54.67 29.36
CA PRO A 39 3.51 -53.37 29.52
C PRO A 39 4.38 -52.17 29.07
N LEU A 40 5.71 -52.30 29.17
CA LEU A 40 6.66 -51.30 28.67
C LEU A 40 6.56 -51.11 27.15
N LYS A 41 6.47 -52.20 26.39
CA LYS A 41 6.41 -52.17 24.92
C LYS A 41 5.11 -51.53 24.47
N GLU A 42 4.00 -51.91 25.09
CA GLU A 42 2.67 -51.38 24.76
C GLU A 42 2.55 -49.89 25.11
N ALA A 43 3.05 -49.45 26.27
CA ALA A 43 3.07 -48.05 26.65
C ALA A 43 3.89 -47.18 25.68
N TRP A 44 5.05 -47.67 25.21
CA TRP A 44 5.84 -47.00 24.18
C TRP A 44 5.10 -46.89 22.84
N SER A 45 4.51 -48.00 22.38
CA SER A 45 3.75 -48.02 21.12
C SER A 45 2.63 -46.99 21.11
N LEU A 46 1.84 -46.96 22.20
CA LEU A 46 0.74 -46.01 22.36
C LEU A 46 1.25 -44.56 22.47
N THR A 47 2.34 -44.33 23.22
CA THR A 47 2.94 -43.01 23.37
C THR A 47 3.46 -42.47 22.03
N ILE A 48 4.07 -43.31 21.19
CA ILE A 48 4.52 -42.92 19.85
C ILE A 48 3.32 -42.52 18.97
N SER A 49 2.21 -43.24 19.06
CA SER A 49 0.97 -42.91 18.36
C SER A 49 0.37 -41.58 18.83
N VAL A 50 0.38 -41.29 20.14
CA VAL A 50 -0.07 -40.00 20.67
C VAL A 50 0.90 -38.88 20.30
N LEU A 51 2.21 -39.14 20.35
CA LEU A 51 3.25 -38.18 19.95
C LEU A 51 3.08 -37.76 18.50
N SER A 52 2.76 -38.69 17.58
CA SER A 52 2.54 -38.33 16.18
C SER A 52 1.34 -37.41 16.01
N ALA A 53 0.22 -37.69 16.68
CA ALA A 53 -0.96 -36.82 16.68
C ALA A 53 -0.66 -35.43 17.28
N LEU A 54 0.04 -35.37 18.41
CA LEU A 54 0.43 -34.11 19.06
C LEU A 54 1.44 -33.33 18.22
N ALA A 55 2.36 -33.99 17.54
CA ALA A 55 3.31 -33.35 16.64
C ALA A 55 2.60 -32.68 15.45
N THR A 56 1.58 -33.33 14.87
CA THR A 56 0.75 -32.72 13.81
C THR A 56 0.00 -31.50 14.31
N LEU A 57 -0.61 -31.56 15.51
CA LEU A 57 -1.29 -30.42 16.12
C LEU A 57 -0.31 -29.27 16.41
N GLY A 58 0.88 -29.58 16.94
CA GLY A 58 1.94 -28.61 17.17
C GLY A 58 2.38 -27.91 15.88
N ALA A 59 2.61 -28.69 14.82
CA ALA A 59 2.96 -28.16 13.51
C ALA A 59 1.85 -27.23 12.96
N ALA A 60 0.59 -27.60 13.11
CA ALA A 60 -0.55 -26.77 12.70
C ALA A 60 -0.63 -25.45 13.49
N ILE A 61 -0.39 -25.47 14.80
CA ILE A 61 -0.35 -24.26 15.65
C ILE A 61 0.78 -23.32 15.20
N ILE A 62 1.98 -23.88 14.98
CA ILE A 62 3.14 -23.11 14.51
C ILE A 62 2.84 -22.52 13.13
N ALA A 63 2.32 -23.31 12.20
CA ALA A 63 1.97 -22.87 10.86
C ALA A 63 0.92 -21.75 10.87
N ALA A 64 -0.13 -21.88 11.68
CA ALA A 64 -1.17 -20.86 11.81
C ALA A 64 -0.59 -19.52 12.32
N LYS A 65 0.30 -19.56 13.32
CA LYS A 65 0.97 -18.34 13.82
C LYS A 65 1.90 -17.72 12.79
N LEU A 66 2.72 -18.53 12.11
CA LEU A 66 3.60 -18.04 11.05
C LEU A 66 2.82 -17.43 9.89
N PHE A 67 1.68 -18.03 9.52
CA PHE A 67 0.81 -17.49 8.48
C PHE A 67 0.20 -16.15 8.86
N ASN A 68 -0.26 -15.99 10.11
CA ASN A 68 -0.80 -14.72 10.58
C ASN A 68 0.28 -13.62 10.61
N ASP A 69 1.47 -13.92 11.13
CA ASP A 69 2.60 -12.97 11.13
C ASP A 69 2.98 -12.56 9.71
N TRP A 70 3.09 -13.54 8.79
CA TRP A 70 3.36 -13.28 7.38
C TRP A 70 2.28 -12.42 6.73
N ARG A 71 1.00 -12.75 6.97
CA ARG A 71 -0.14 -12.02 6.42
C ARG A 71 -0.14 -10.57 6.86
N GLU A 72 0.11 -10.28 8.13
CA GLU A 72 0.21 -8.91 8.64
C GLU A 72 1.37 -8.16 8.00
N GLN A 73 2.54 -8.78 7.90
CA GLN A 73 3.71 -8.19 7.24
C GLN A 73 3.47 -7.95 5.75
N GLU A 74 2.79 -8.85 5.06
CA GLU A 74 2.49 -8.72 3.64
C GLU A 74 1.46 -7.61 3.39
N GLN A 75 0.43 -7.50 4.22
CA GLN A 75 -0.51 -6.37 4.18
C GLN A 75 0.21 -5.03 4.40
N TYR A 76 1.15 -4.98 5.35
CA TYR A 76 2.02 -3.82 5.55
C TYR A 76 2.81 -3.48 4.28
N ASN A 77 3.47 -4.47 3.68
CA ASN A 77 4.33 -4.27 2.51
C ASN A 77 3.52 -3.79 1.31
N GLN A 78 2.35 -4.39 1.06
CA GLN A 78 1.45 -4.01 -0.02
C GLN A 78 0.96 -2.58 0.16
N LYS A 79 0.55 -2.19 1.37
CA LYS A 79 0.12 -0.83 1.66
C LYS A 79 1.25 0.18 1.47
N SER A 80 2.43 -0.10 2.01
CA SER A 80 3.59 0.79 1.88
C SER A 80 4.00 0.97 0.41
N SER A 81 4.09 -0.13 -0.33
CA SER A 81 4.37 -0.13 -1.77
C SER A 81 3.35 0.72 -2.53
N GLN A 82 2.05 0.54 -2.23
CA GLN A 82 1.00 1.27 -2.92
C GLN A 82 0.99 2.76 -2.57
N ILE A 83 1.25 3.14 -1.32
CA ILE A 83 1.40 4.55 -0.94
C ILE A 83 2.57 5.19 -1.70
N ASN A 84 3.71 4.49 -1.81
CA ASN A 84 4.87 4.99 -2.52
C ASN A 84 4.57 5.24 -4.01
N LYS A 85 3.78 4.37 -4.66
CA LYS A 85 3.33 4.61 -6.04
C LYS A 85 2.55 5.92 -6.16
N VAL A 86 1.55 6.14 -5.29
CA VAL A 86 0.78 7.40 -5.32
C VAL A 86 1.69 8.61 -5.15
N ILE A 87 2.65 8.56 -4.22
CA ILE A 87 3.61 9.64 -4.01
C ILE A 87 4.45 9.87 -5.28
N MET A 88 4.98 8.82 -5.90
CA MET A 88 5.78 8.95 -7.12
C MET A 88 5.00 9.58 -8.28
N ASN A 89 3.76 9.12 -8.52
CA ASN A 89 2.90 9.69 -9.55
C ASN A 89 2.54 11.16 -9.25
N ALA A 90 2.29 11.49 -7.97
CA ALA A 90 2.03 12.87 -7.56
C ALA A 90 3.26 13.78 -7.75
N GLU A 91 4.46 13.29 -7.45
CA GLU A 91 5.71 14.01 -7.70
C GLU A 91 5.98 14.21 -9.21
N GLU A 92 5.63 13.24 -10.05
CA GLU A 92 5.76 13.37 -11.51
C GLU A 92 4.73 14.38 -12.06
N PHE A 93 3.50 14.31 -11.59
CA PHE A 93 2.46 15.30 -11.91
C PHE A 93 2.91 16.72 -11.56
N GLU A 94 3.49 16.92 -10.38
CA GLU A 94 4.03 18.21 -9.97
C GLU A 94 5.17 18.69 -10.89
N LYS A 95 6.07 17.79 -11.32
CA LYS A 95 7.13 18.15 -12.27
C LYS A 95 6.54 18.64 -13.58
N ILE A 96 5.50 17.98 -14.09
CA ILE A 96 4.81 18.42 -15.31
C ILE A 96 4.27 19.84 -15.11
N ILE A 97 3.55 20.12 -14.01
CA ILE A 97 3.09 21.48 -13.69
C ILE A 97 4.24 22.49 -13.68
N ASN A 98 5.33 22.18 -12.97
CA ASN A 98 6.47 23.09 -12.87
C ASN A 98 7.11 23.37 -14.23
N ASN A 99 7.18 22.36 -15.11
CA ASN A 99 7.74 22.50 -16.46
C ASN A 99 6.92 23.40 -17.37
N MET A 100 5.62 23.60 -17.09
CA MET A 100 4.78 24.52 -17.86
C MET A 100 5.08 26.00 -17.57
N LYS A 101 5.67 26.34 -16.41
CA LYS A 101 5.89 27.74 -16.00
C LYS A 101 6.71 28.55 -17.02
N LEU A 102 7.77 27.95 -17.56
CA LEU A 102 8.66 28.63 -18.50
C LEU A 102 8.01 28.84 -19.88
N PRO A 103 7.41 27.83 -20.53
CA PRO A 103 6.63 28.02 -21.76
C PRO A 103 5.52 29.06 -21.63
N LEU A 104 4.74 29.05 -20.54
CA LEU A 104 3.72 30.07 -20.28
C LEU A 104 4.33 31.49 -20.26
N ALA A 105 5.44 31.68 -19.53
CA ALA A 105 6.10 32.98 -19.45
C ALA A 105 6.67 33.43 -20.80
N ARG A 106 7.26 32.51 -21.56
CA ARG A 106 7.83 32.79 -22.89
C ARG A 106 6.74 33.13 -23.91
N TYR A 107 5.61 32.46 -23.86
CA TYR A 107 4.48 32.77 -24.73
C TYR A 107 3.87 34.13 -24.38
N ASN A 108 3.61 34.41 -23.09
CA ASN A 108 3.12 35.71 -22.64
C ASN A 108 4.09 36.86 -22.97
N GLY A 109 5.39 36.61 -22.95
CA GLY A 109 6.43 37.56 -23.37
C GLY A 109 6.59 37.71 -24.89
N ASN A 110 5.75 37.07 -25.71
CA ASN A 110 5.86 37.01 -27.17
C ASN A 110 7.22 36.45 -27.67
N ILE A 111 7.89 35.62 -26.87
CA ILE A 111 9.17 34.98 -27.19
C ILE A 111 8.95 33.62 -27.88
N MET A 112 7.88 32.91 -27.52
CA MET A 112 7.53 31.60 -28.07
C MET A 112 6.45 31.74 -29.15
N LYS A 113 6.60 31.02 -30.26
CA LYS A 113 5.58 31.04 -31.32
C LYS A 113 4.33 30.31 -30.86
N LYS A 114 3.18 30.77 -31.37
CA LYS A 114 1.86 30.18 -31.12
C LYS A 114 1.81 28.67 -31.35
N GLY A 115 2.29 28.20 -32.50
CA GLY A 115 2.27 26.76 -32.84
C GLY A 115 3.13 25.91 -31.89
N ASP A 116 4.32 26.40 -31.52
CA ASP A 116 5.19 25.69 -30.58
C ASP A 116 4.55 25.61 -29.19
N PHE A 117 3.91 26.69 -28.75
CA PHE A 117 3.22 26.73 -27.46
C PHE A 117 1.98 25.84 -27.45
N PHE A 118 1.20 25.82 -28.52
CA PHE A 118 0.05 24.93 -28.67
C PHE A 118 0.46 23.46 -28.56
N ASN A 119 1.48 23.04 -29.31
CA ASN A 119 1.98 21.66 -29.25
C ASN A 119 2.46 21.29 -27.84
N PHE A 120 3.14 22.21 -27.15
CA PHE A 120 3.56 22.03 -25.77
C PHE A 120 2.37 21.81 -24.81
N LEU A 121 1.28 22.57 -24.96
CA LEU A 121 0.11 22.43 -24.11
C LEU A 121 -0.62 21.11 -24.35
N ILE A 122 -0.76 20.67 -25.60
CA ILE A 122 -1.35 19.36 -25.93
C ILE A 122 -0.53 18.22 -25.32
N GLU A 123 0.80 18.28 -25.44
CA GLU A 123 1.68 17.29 -24.82
C GLU A 123 1.55 17.29 -23.29
N SER A 124 1.50 18.47 -22.68
CA SER A 124 1.33 18.63 -21.24
C SER A 124 -0.02 18.08 -20.78
N TYR A 125 -1.10 18.38 -21.50
CA TYR A 125 -2.45 17.90 -21.24
C TYR A 125 -2.50 16.37 -21.22
N SER A 126 -1.94 15.71 -22.24
CA SER A 126 -1.88 14.24 -22.30
C SER A 126 -1.16 13.66 -21.08
N LYS A 127 0.01 14.21 -20.72
CA LYS A 127 0.79 13.72 -19.58
C LYS A 127 0.06 13.92 -18.24
N ILE A 128 -0.66 15.04 -18.11
CA ILE A 128 -1.48 15.36 -16.94
C ILE A 128 -2.63 14.37 -16.79
N GLU A 129 -3.33 14.05 -17.89
CA GLU A 129 -4.40 13.03 -17.89
C GLU A 129 -3.87 11.65 -17.48
N ASP A 130 -2.75 11.23 -18.06
CA ASP A 130 -2.13 9.94 -17.74
C ASP A 130 -1.74 9.85 -16.26
N GLU A 131 -1.03 10.86 -15.74
CA GLU A 131 -0.59 10.85 -14.34
C GLU A 131 -1.75 11.01 -13.35
N SER A 132 -2.76 11.83 -13.68
CA SER A 132 -3.97 11.93 -12.84
C SER A 132 -4.69 10.58 -12.74
N SER A 133 -4.85 9.88 -13.87
CA SER A 133 -5.46 8.56 -13.93
C SER A 133 -4.69 7.55 -13.09
N ASN A 134 -3.36 7.58 -13.15
CA ASN A 134 -2.52 6.74 -12.30
C ASN A 134 -2.70 7.05 -10.81
N ILE A 135 -2.77 8.33 -10.41
CA ILE A 135 -3.03 8.74 -9.03
C ILE A 135 -4.39 8.23 -8.57
N PHE A 136 -5.45 8.43 -9.35
CA PHE A 136 -6.80 7.98 -9.00
C PHE A 136 -6.88 6.46 -8.86
N ASN A 137 -6.34 5.71 -9.82
CA ASN A 137 -6.30 4.25 -9.76
C ASN A 137 -5.56 3.77 -8.51
N ASN A 138 -4.42 4.38 -8.21
CA ASN A 138 -3.63 3.97 -7.06
C ASN A 138 -4.28 4.35 -5.72
N LEU A 139 -5.00 5.47 -5.64
CA LEU A 139 -5.80 5.87 -4.48
C LEU A 139 -7.01 4.96 -4.25
N ASN A 140 -7.68 4.53 -5.32
CA ASN A 140 -8.77 3.54 -5.26
C ASN A 140 -8.23 2.21 -4.75
N HIS A 141 -7.12 1.74 -5.29
CA HIS A 141 -6.50 0.49 -4.85
C HIS A 141 -6.02 0.57 -3.38
N LEU A 142 -5.61 1.75 -2.89
CA LEU A 142 -5.35 1.97 -1.45
C LEU A 142 -6.60 1.84 -0.59
N SER A 143 -7.76 2.26 -1.10
CA SER A 143 -9.03 2.10 -0.39
C SER A 143 -9.40 0.62 -0.22
N GLU A 144 -9.09 -0.20 -1.24
CA GLU A 144 -9.42 -1.62 -1.29
C GLU A 144 -8.49 -2.50 -0.45
N ILE A 145 -7.21 -2.12 -0.30
CA ILE A 145 -6.21 -2.86 0.52
C ILE A 145 -6.62 -2.91 2.02
N GLY A 146 -7.60 -2.11 2.41
CA GLY A 146 -8.35 -2.28 3.65
C GLY A 146 -7.66 -1.67 4.86
N ASN A 147 -8.24 -0.60 5.43
CA ASN A 147 -8.10 -0.37 6.87
C ASN A 147 -9.14 0.59 7.47
N LYS A 148 -9.52 0.30 8.71
CA LYS A 148 -10.43 1.07 9.59
C LYS A 148 -9.88 2.43 10.07
N GLY A 149 -8.84 2.97 9.42
CA GLY A 149 -8.12 4.16 9.89
C GLY A 149 -7.43 5.02 8.84
N PHE A 150 -7.60 4.72 7.55
CA PHE A 150 -7.11 5.55 6.45
C PHE A 150 -8.19 5.63 5.37
N SER A 151 -8.88 6.77 5.29
CA SER A 151 -9.82 7.06 4.21
C SER A 151 -9.04 7.76 3.09
N SER A 152 -8.72 7.03 2.02
CA SER A 152 -8.19 7.63 0.79
C SER A 152 -9.27 8.39 0.02
N GLU A 153 -10.56 8.20 0.36
CA GLU A 153 -11.69 8.87 -0.26
C GLU A 153 -11.59 10.39 -0.12
N LYS A 154 -11.24 10.90 1.06
CA LYS A 154 -11.01 12.34 1.23
C LYS A 154 -9.89 12.86 0.33
N LEU A 155 -8.76 12.13 0.25
CA LEU A 155 -7.64 12.51 -0.61
C LEU A 155 -8.01 12.44 -2.09
N PHE A 156 -8.83 11.46 -2.46
CA PHE A 156 -9.36 11.29 -3.80
C PHE A 156 -10.23 12.49 -4.18
N THR A 157 -11.22 12.84 -3.34
CA THR A 157 -12.11 13.98 -3.59
C THR A 157 -11.34 15.29 -3.66
N GLU A 158 -10.47 15.57 -2.69
CA GLU A 158 -9.66 16.80 -2.67
C GLU A 158 -8.76 16.91 -3.91
N PHE A 159 -8.11 15.83 -4.32
CA PHE A 159 -7.29 15.84 -5.53
C PHE A 159 -8.14 15.99 -6.80
N GLN A 160 -9.28 15.29 -6.87
CA GLN A 160 -10.18 15.32 -8.03
C GLN A 160 -10.74 16.72 -8.28
N GLU A 161 -11.20 17.41 -7.24
CA GLU A 161 -11.77 18.75 -7.36
C GLU A 161 -10.75 19.74 -7.95
N GLU A 162 -9.51 19.70 -7.48
CA GLU A 162 -8.47 20.62 -7.93
C GLU A 162 -7.90 20.25 -9.30
N TYR A 163 -7.72 18.96 -9.55
CA TYR A 163 -7.37 18.44 -10.86
C TYR A 163 -8.35 18.92 -11.93
N LEU A 164 -9.67 18.81 -11.67
CA LEU A 164 -10.69 19.23 -12.63
C LEU A 164 -10.63 20.74 -12.88
N LYS A 165 -10.50 21.57 -11.84
CA LYS A 165 -10.32 23.03 -12.01
C LYS A 165 -9.12 23.35 -12.89
N PHE A 166 -7.99 22.70 -12.65
CA PHE A 166 -6.78 22.91 -13.43
C PHE A 166 -6.91 22.43 -14.88
N ARG A 167 -7.46 21.23 -15.08
CA ARG A 167 -7.73 20.65 -16.40
C ARG A 167 -8.64 21.54 -17.23
N ASP A 168 -9.74 22.00 -16.65
CA ASP A 168 -10.72 22.86 -17.34
C ASP A 168 -10.06 24.18 -17.78
N LYS A 169 -9.21 24.77 -16.93
CA LYS A 169 -8.46 25.99 -17.30
C LYS A 169 -7.43 25.73 -18.40
N LEU A 170 -6.78 24.57 -18.39
CA LEU A 170 -5.82 24.19 -19.43
C LEU A 170 -6.54 23.98 -20.77
N GLU A 171 -7.69 23.32 -20.76
CA GLU A 171 -8.53 23.09 -21.94
C GLU A 171 -9.02 24.42 -22.55
N VAL A 172 -9.48 25.36 -21.71
CA VAL A 172 -9.86 26.71 -22.17
C VAL A 172 -8.69 27.39 -22.87
N VAL A 173 -7.49 27.38 -22.29
CA VAL A 173 -6.30 27.99 -22.91
C VAL A 173 -5.96 27.33 -24.25
N ILE A 174 -6.06 26.00 -24.35
CA ILE A 174 -5.83 25.26 -25.60
C ILE A 174 -6.82 25.72 -26.68
N LEU A 175 -8.11 25.78 -26.37
CA LEU A 175 -9.17 26.20 -27.29
C LEU A 175 -9.02 27.67 -27.71
N SER A 176 -8.74 28.56 -26.77
CA SER A 176 -8.60 30.00 -27.05
C SER A 176 -7.34 30.32 -27.86
N ILE A 177 -6.28 29.50 -27.75
CA ILE A 177 -5.14 29.59 -28.66
C ILE A 177 -5.60 29.28 -30.07
N GLU A 178 -6.46 28.30 -30.32
CA GLU A 178 -6.92 27.99 -31.68
C GLU A 178 -7.67 29.17 -32.32
N THR A 179 -8.46 29.93 -31.55
CA THR A 179 -9.45 30.90 -32.07
C THR A 179 -8.98 32.35 -32.26
N ILE A 180 -7.71 32.70 -31.97
CA ILE A 180 -7.12 34.05 -32.16
C ILE A 180 -7.70 35.11 -31.19
N GLU A 181 -8.07 34.74 -29.96
CA GLU A 181 -8.49 35.70 -28.92
C GLU A 181 -7.35 36.14 -27.98
N PRO A 182 -7.48 37.29 -27.29
CA PRO A 182 -6.49 37.75 -26.32
C PRO A 182 -6.44 36.85 -25.07
N LEU A 183 -5.39 36.02 -25.01
CA LEU A 183 -5.18 34.93 -24.04
C LEU A 183 -4.75 35.37 -22.62
N ASN A 184 -4.49 36.66 -22.39
CA ASN A 184 -3.77 37.12 -21.20
C ASN A 184 -4.47 36.77 -19.88
N LYS A 185 -5.80 36.83 -19.84
CA LYS A 185 -6.58 36.47 -18.64
C LYS A 185 -6.57 34.96 -18.40
N GLU A 186 -6.71 34.17 -19.45
CA GLU A 186 -6.79 32.71 -19.35
C GLU A 186 -5.43 32.11 -18.95
N LEU A 187 -4.32 32.65 -19.47
CA LEU A 187 -2.98 32.29 -19.03
C LEU A 187 -2.74 32.62 -17.55
N TYR A 188 -3.29 33.74 -17.09
CA TYR A 188 -3.23 34.12 -15.68
C TYR A 188 -4.04 33.13 -14.82
N ASP A 189 -5.28 32.86 -15.18
CA ASP A 189 -6.15 31.89 -14.50
C ASP A 189 -5.52 30.48 -14.45
N LEU A 190 -4.93 30.02 -15.57
CA LEU A 190 -4.22 28.75 -15.65
C LEU A 190 -3.04 28.71 -14.68
N LYS A 191 -2.26 29.79 -14.60
CA LYS A 191 -1.13 29.88 -13.66
C LYS A 191 -1.60 29.79 -12.20
N TYR A 192 -2.73 30.39 -11.84
CA TYR A 192 -3.28 30.26 -10.49
C TYR A 192 -3.71 28.82 -10.21
N ALA A 193 -4.48 28.21 -11.10
CA ALA A 193 -4.92 26.82 -10.94
C ALA A 193 -3.74 25.83 -10.83
N MET A 194 -2.64 26.09 -11.56
CA MET A 194 -1.40 25.33 -11.44
C MET A 194 -0.78 25.41 -10.03
N GLU A 195 -0.70 26.60 -9.43
CA GLU A 195 -0.14 26.74 -8.09
C GLU A 195 -1.05 26.12 -7.02
N ASP A 196 -2.37 26.30 -7.14
CA ASP A 196 -3.36 25.70 -6.22
C ASP A 196 -3.27 24.16 -6.26
N THR A 197 -3.24 23.57 -7.45
CA THR A 197 -3.10 22.12 -7.64
C THR A 197 -1.78 21.61 -7.07
N LYS A 198 -0.69 22.34 -7.30
CA LYS A 198 0.63 22.01 -6.75
C LYS A 198 0.63 22.08 -5.22
N GLU A 199 -0.02 23.08 -4.65
CA GLU A 199 -0.13 23.21 -3.19
C GLU A 199 -0.88 22.02 -2.62
N ILE A 200 -1.98 21.58 -3.23
CA ILE A 200 -2.77 20.45 -2.73
C ILE A 200 -2.04 19.12 -2.89
N ILE A 201 -1.31 18.92 -3.99
CA ILE A 201 -0.41 17.76 -4.15
C ILE A 201 0.61 17.70 -3.00
N ASN A 202 1.30 18.80 -2.72
CA ASN A 202 2.38 18.83 -1.74
C ASN A 202 1.90 18.81 -0.29
N SER A 203 0.98 19.71 0.04
CA SER A 203 0.55 19.99 1.41
C SER A 203 -0.48 18.98 1.92
N ASN A 204 -1.29 18.40 1.05
CA ASN A 204 -2.34 17.46 1.43
C ASN A 204 -2.00 16.05 1.01
N LEU A 205 -1.89 15.77 -0.29
CA LEU A 205 -1.73 14.41 -0.79
C LEU A 205 -0.42 13.76 -0.32
N VAL A 206 0.73 14.30 -0.74
CA VAL A 206 2.04 13.74 -0.43
C VAL A 206 2.33 13.78 1.07
N ARG A 207 2.02 14.89 1.75
CA ARG A 207 2.24 15.02 3.20
C ARG A 207 1.42 13.99 4.00
N THR A 208 0.14 13.82 3.67
CA THR A 208 -0.74 12.87 4.37
C THR A 208 -0.28 11.43 4.13
N LEU A 209 0.08 11.09 2.90
CA LEU A 209 0.59 9.77 2.54
C LEU A 209 1.92 9.46 3.24
N ARG A 210 2.87 10.40 3.26
CA ARG A 210 4.13 10.26 4.01
C ARG A 210 3.92 10.16 5.51
N ALA A 211 2.97 10.91 6.08
CA ALA A 211 2.60 10.78 7.48
C ALA A 211 1.95 9.41 7.77
N GLY A 212 1.18 8.89 6.82
CA GLY A 212 0.66 7.52 6.84
C GLY A 212 1.78 6.49 6.90
N LEU A 213 2.78 6.57 6.01
CA LEU A 213 3.96 5.70 6.01
C LEU A 213 4.74 5.71 7.34
N ARG A 214 4.78 6.84 8.06
CA ARG A 214 5.47 6.93 9.37
C ARG A 214 4.71 6.27 10.51
N LYS A 215 3.40 6.07 10.36
CA LYS A 215 2.52 5.46 11.37
C LYS A 215 2.31 3.96 11.15
N ILE A 216 2.72 3.48 9.98
CA ILE A 216 2.71 2.07 9.59
C ILE A 216 4.05 1.50 10.06
#